data_AF-A0A968Q673-F1
#
_entry.id   AF-A0A968Q673-F1
#
_cell.length_a   1.000
_cell.length_b   1.000
_cell.length_c   1.000
_cell.angle_alpha   90.00
_cell.angle_beta   90.00
_cell.angle_gamma   90.00
#
_symmetry.space_group_name_H-M   'P 1'
#
loop_
_entity.id
_entity.type
_entity.pdbx_description
1 polymer ?
#
loop_
_entity_poly.entity_id
_entity_poly.type
_entity_poly.pdbx_seq_one_letter_code
_entity_poly.pdbx_strand_id
1 'polypeptide(L)'
;MATDYVLFVHGVKNRSQEAFIQTSRGLLEGIRQSLNDNSRTLKPIYFYWGDLNIAPQQRLLRGLEASPQWKNLLFKNFRTQEFLEFVGDAALYLSRHVGSQVVYRFKETALAPLQNAEPGDRLHLVTHSMGTVILFDLLFAGRWEDPRLDQDSSSQNVRQIIDQIRDVLFGTGRHPGMGLPIASIHTMGSPIALFTLLSVTGESSHDLTGNLRDLLQNLYRQRGLRSLPWRNFIHPGDPIAYPLQGLMPDLLGNAQLYVRMLDVMTENRNPPLSLGLVPLLWGGDAHGSYWKSRLVAKTIGEAMR
;
A
#
# COMPACT_ATOMS: atom_id res chain seq x y z
N MET A 1 24.13 14.50 6.50
CA MET A 1 23.68 13.23 7.11
C MET A 1 22.70 12.60 6.15
N ALA A 2 22.86 11.33 5.79
CA ALA A 2 21.95 10.68 4.85
C ALA A 2 20.56 10.52 5.47
N THR A 3 19.53 10.51 4.63
CA THR A 3 18.12 10.49 5.03
C THR A 3 17.47 9.16 4.65
N ASP A 4 16.74 8.59 5.61
CA ASP A 4 15.78 7.51 5.38
C ASP A 4 14.38 8.10 5.31
N TYR A 5 13.85 8.15 4.10
CA TYR A 5 12.48 8.53 3.85
C TYR A 5 11.57 7.35 4.18
N VAL A 6 10.51 7.61 4.95
CA VAL A 6 9.51 6.58 5.30
C VAL A 6 8.17 6.98 4.70
N LEU A 7 7.80 6.35 3.59
CA LEU A 7 6.54 6.61 2.89
C LEU A 7 5.42 5.76 3.49
N PHE A 8 4.54 6.41 4.25
CA PHE A 8 3.33 5.82 4.78
C PHE A 8 2.19 5.93 3.76
N VAL A 9 1.62 4.80 3.37
CA VAL A 9 0.47 4.74 2.46
C VAL A 9 -0.69 3.99 3.10
N HIS A 10 -1.84 4.65 3.25
CA HIS A 10 -3.01 4.06 3.90
C HIS A 10 -4.11 3.69 2.90
N GLY A 11 -4.69 2.49 3.07
CA GLY A 11 -5.75 1.92 2.25
C GLY A 11 -7.18 2.24 2.65
N VAL A 12 -7.35 3.19 3.55
CA VAL A 12 -8.60 3.90 3.88
C VAL A 12 -9.80 3.03 4.32
N LYS A 13 -10.00 3.06 5.64
CA LYS A 13 -11.30 3.10 6.33
C LYS A 13 -11.43 4.42 7.08
N ASN A 14 -10.29 4.92 7.60
CA ASN A 14 -10.23 6.20 8.29
C ASN A 14 -10.33 7.37 7.30
N ARG A 15 -11.42 8.14 7.40
CA ARG A 15 -11.71 9.33 6.58
C ARG A 15 -11.07 10.62 7.11
N SER A 16 -10.24 10.55 8.15
CA SER A 16 -9.50 11.68 8.71
C SER A 16 -8.01 11.59 8.39
N GLN A 17 -7.52 12.56 7.61
CA GLN A 17 -6.09 12.72 7.33
C GLN A 17 -5.29 12.98 8.61
N GLU A 18 -5.83 13.78 9.53
CA GLU A 18 -5.17 14.08 10.79
C GLU A 18 -4.97 12.81 11.62
N ALA A 19 -6.02 11.99 11.75
CA ALA A 19 -5.94 10.74 12.48
C ALA A 19 -4.92 9.78 11.85
N PHE A 20 -4.86 9.69 10.51
CA PHE A 20 -3.84 8.91 9.81
C PHE A 20 -2.41 9.41 10.10
N ILE A 21 -2.20 10.73 10.08
CA ILE A 21 -0.88 11.32 10.41
C ILE A 21 -0.53 11.01 11.86
N GLN A 22 -1.46 11.15 12.80
CA GLN A 22 -1.22 10.87 14.22
C GLN A 22 -0.84 9.39 14.46
N THR A 23 -1.58 8.44 13.87
CA THR A 23 -1.25 7.01 14.02
C THR A 23 0.08 6.66 13.36
N SER A 24 0.38 7.24 12.19
CA SER A 24 1.64 7.01 11.49
C SER A 24 2.83 7.61 12.25
N ARG A 25 2.67 8.76 12.90
CA ARG A 25 3.69 9.34 13.81
C ARG A 25 3.97 8.41 14.99
N GLY A 26 2.94 7.81 15.58
CA GLY A 26 3.11 6.82 16.65
C GLY A 26 3.96 5.63 16.20
N LEU A 27 3.67 5.07 15.02
CA LEU A 27 4.47 3.99 14.45
C LEU A 27 5.91 4.42 14.15
N LEU A 28 6.10 5.60 13.55
CA LEU A 28 7.42 6.18 13.26
C LEU A 28 8.28 6.34 14.51
N GLU A 29 7.69 6.79 15.61
CA GLU A 29 8.41 6.93 16.88
C GLU A 29 8.86 5.57 17.42
N GLY A 30 8.01 4.54 17.33
CA GLY A 30 8.41 3.17 17.68
C GLY A 30 9.53 2.62 16.78
N ILE A 31 9.52 2.95 15.48
CA ILE A 31 10.60 2.60 14.54
C ILE A 31 11.90 3.29 14.95
N ARG A 32 11.86 4.59 15.24
CA ARG A 32 13.02 5.38 15.67
C ARG A 32 13.65 4.80 16.93
N GLN A 33 12.84 4.47 17.94
CA GLN A 33 13.30 3.82 19.17
C GLN A 33 13.95 2.46 18.90
N SER A 34 13.45 1.72 17.91
CA SER A 34 13.95 0.40 17.56
C SER A 34 15.24 0.43 16.75
N LEU A 35 15.45 1.44 15.91
CA LEU A 35 16.70 1.59 15.14
C LEU A 35 17.91 1.69 16.07
N ASN A 36 17.79 2.47 17.15
CA ASN A 36 18.89 2.77 18.09
C ASN A 36 20.16 3.26 17.37
N ASP A 37 19.97 3.94 16.24
CA ASP A 37 21.02 4.52 15.39
C ASP A 37 20.57 5.93 14.97
N ASN A 38 21.41 6.93 15.28
CA ASN A 38 21.19 8.33 14.93
C ASN A 38 22.07 8.79 13.76
N SER A 39 22.71 7.85 13.05
CA SER A 39 23.59 8.15 11.92
C SER A 39 22.83 8.64 10.68
N ARG A 40 21.49 8.48 10.66
CA ARG A 40 20.61 8.83 9.53
C ARG A 40 19.38 9.60 10.01
N THR A 41 18.92 10.54 9.19
CA THR A 41 17.69 11.30 9.45
C THR A 41 16.47 10.48 9.04
N LEU A 42 15.51 10.25 9.93
CA LEU A 42 14.22 9.66 9.55
C LEU A 42 13.22 10.75 9.16
N LYS A 43 12.81 10.77 7.88
CA LYS A 43 11.86 11.76 7.33
C LYS A 43 10.57 11.08 6.86
N PRO A 44 9.43 11.27 7.54
CA PRO A 44 8.19 10.65 7.11
C PRO A 44 7.55 11.40 5.94
N ILE A 45 6.87 10.64 5.09
CA ILE A 45 5.99 11.13 4.03
C ILE A 45 4.64 10.44 4.23
N TYR A 46 3.57 11.21 4.30
CA TYR A 46 2.23 10.69 4.55
C TYR A 46 1.38 10.84 3.29
N PHE A 47 1.08 9.72 2.63
CA PHE A 47 0.20 9.70 1.47
C PHE A 47 -1.22 9.29 1.90
N TYR A 48 -2.13 10.28 1.86
CA TYR A 48 -3.53 10.13 2.21
C TYR A 48 -4.42 10.48 1.00
N TRP A 49 -5.40 9.64 0.71
CA TRP A 49 -6.31 9.81 -0.43
C TRP A 49 -7.78 9.46 -0.09
N GLY A 50 -8.08 9.15 1.18
CA GLY A 50 -9.38 8.62 1.59
C GLY A 50 -10.54 9.59 1.49
N ASP A 51 -10.24 10.88 1.40
CA ASP A 51 -11.20 11.97 1.17
C ASP A 51 -11.78 11.95 -0.24
N LEU A 52 -11.04 11.45 -1.24
CA LEU A 52 -11.51 11.39 -2.64
C LEU A 52 -12.78 10.55 -2.80
N ASN A 53 -12.95 9.57 -1.93
CA ASN A 53 -14.04 8.60 -2.03
C ASN A 53 -15.29 9.02 -1.26
N ILE A 54 -15.20 10.01 -0.36
CA ILE A 54 -16.30 10.42 0.53
C ILE A 54 -17.52 10.86 -0.28
N ALA A 55 -17.36 11.82 -1.19
CA ALA A 55 -18.48 12.35 -1.95
C ALA A 55 -19.13 11.32 -2.90
N PRO A 56 -18.37 10.53 -3.69
CA PRO A 56 -18.94 9.44 -4.49
C PRO A 56 -19.67 8.38 -3.65
N GLN A 57 -19.11 7.94 -2.52
CA GLN A 57 -19.75 6.96 -1.65
C GLN A 57 -21.03 7.49 -1.01
N GLN A 58 -21.02 8.73 -0.51
CA GLN A 58 -22.24 9.36 0.03
C GLN A 58 -23.33 9.52 -1.04
N ARG A 59 -22.96 9.75 -2.30
CA ARG A 59 -23.93 9.79 -3.40
C ARG A 59 -24.54 8.41 -3.65
N LEU A 60 -23.73 7.35 -3.70
CA LEU A 60 -24.21 5.98 -3.83
C LEU A 60 -25.11 5.59 -2.66
N LEU A 61 -24.68 5.88 -1.43
CA LEU A 61 -25.46 5.58 -0.22
C LEU A 61 -26.83 6.26 -0.26
N ARG A 62 -26.91 7.56 -0.58
CA ARG A 62 -28.20 8.26 -0.73
C ARG A 62 -29.10 7.60 -1.78
N GLY A 63 -28.54 7.13 -2.90
CA GLY A 63 -29.29 6.40 -3.92
C GLY A 63 -29.83 5.06 -3.40
N LEU A 64 -29.03 4.32 -2.63
CA LEU A 64 -29.45 3.07 -2.00
C LEU A 64 -30.52 3.30 -0.92
N GLU A 65 -30.38 4.34 -0.10
CA GLU A 65 -31.31 4.70 0.98
C GLU A 65 -32.66 5.20 0.46
N ALA A 66 -32.70 5.77 -0.75
CA ALA A 66 -33.94 6.20 -1.40
C ALA A 66 -34.86 5.04 -1.80
N SER A 67 -34.34 3.81 -1.87
CA SER A 67 -35.15 2.62 -2.14
C SER A 67 -36.08 2.29 -0.96
N PRO A 68 -37.39 2.08 -1.18
CA PRO A 68 -38.31 1.70 -0.11
C PRO A 68 -37.98 0.34 0.53
N GLN A 69 -37.17 -0.49 -0.14
CA GLN A 69 -36.67 -1.77 0.36
C GLN A 69 -35.50 -1.61 1.33
N TRP A 70 -34.82 -0.45 1.37
CA TRP A 70 -33.67 -0.21 2.24
C TRP A 70 -33.97 -0.52 3.71
N LYS A 71 -35.16 -0.14 4.19
CA LYS A 71 -35.60 -0.37 5.57
C LYS A 71 -35.67 -1.85 5.94
N ASN A 72 -35.88 -2.73 4.96
CA ASN A 72 -36.01 -4.18 5.14
C ASN A 72 -34.65 -4.89 5.13
N LEU A 73 -33.56 -4.21 4.78
CA LEU A 73 -32.23 -4.80 4.74
C LEU A 73 -31.69 -5.06 6.16
N LEU A 74 -31.14 -6.26 6.35
CA LEU A 74 -30.37 -6.62 7.52
C LEU A 74 -28.93 -6.10 7.41
N PHE A 75 -28.29 -5.90 8.57
CA PHE A 75 -26.88 -5.50 8.69
C PHE A 75 -26.52 -4.19 7.98
N LYS A 76 -27.43 -3.19 7.97
CA LYS A 76 -27.21 -1.90 7.31
C LYS A 76 -25.89 -1.24 7.69
N ASN A 77 -25.57 -1.15 8.99
CA ASN A 77 -24.32 -0.53 9.45
C ASN A 77 -23.08 -1.27 8.91
N PHE A 78 -23.08 -2.60 8.93
CA PHE A 78 -21.99 -3.39 8.35
C PHE A 78 -21.87 -3.17 6.84
N ARG A 79 -23.00 -3.14 6.12
CA ARG A 79 -23.04 -2.86 4.68
C ARG A 79 -22.49 -1.47 4.35
N THR A 80 -22.76 -0.45 5.17
CA THR A 80 -22.39 0.93 4.89
C THR A 80 -21.02 1.33 5.42
N GLN A 81 -20.64 0.87 6.61
CA GLN A 81 -19.41 1.30 7.30
C GLN A 81 -18.22 0.34 7.10
N GLU A 82 -18.48 -0.93 6.77
CA GLU A 82 -17.40 -1.90 6.54
C GLU A 82 -17.33 -2.24 5.05
N PHE A 83 -18.41 -2.78 4.49
CA PHE A 83 -18.41 -3.29 3.13
C PHE A 83 -18.34 -2.19 2.08
N LEU A 84 -19.23 -1.19 2.15
CA LEU A 84 -19.26 -0.10 1.19
C LEU A 84 -17.99 0.76 1.27
N GLU A 85 -17.45 1.01 2.47
CA GLU A 85 -16.20 1.75 2.59
C GLU A 85 -15.05 0.99 1.91
N PHE A 86 -14.84 -0.28 2.26
CA PHE A 86 -13.74 -1.07 1.71
C PHE A 86 -13.90 -1.36 0.21
N VAL A 87 -15.03 -1.95 -0.19
CA VAL A 87 -15.29 -2.34 -1.59
C VAL A 87 -15.52 -1.10 -2.46
N GLY A 88 -16.18 -0.07 -1.92
CA GLY A 88 -16.35 1.20 -2.61
C GLY A 88 -15.02 1.91 -2.86
N ASP A 89 -14.09 1.89 -1.90
CA ASP A 89 -12.75 2.44 -2.09
C ASP A 89 -12.00 1.70 -3.21
N ALA A 90 -12.08 0.37 -3.24
CA ALA A 90 -11.48 -0.44 -4.30
C ALA A 90 -12.12 -0.13 -5.68
N ALA A 91 -13.45 -0.12 -5.76
CA ALA A 91 -14.17 0.15 -7.01
C ALA A 91 -13.90 1.57 -7.54
N LEU A 92 -13.89 2.56 -6.65
CA LEU A 92 -13.59 3.95 -7.02
C LEU A 92 -12.16 4.08 -7.51
N TYR A 93 -11.18 3.49 -6.84
CA TYR A 93 -9.78 3.54 -7.31
C TYR A 93 -9.60 2.92 -8.71
N LEU A 94 -10.32 1.86 -9.02
CA LEU A 94 -10.30 1.25 -10.36
C LEU A 94 -10.94 2.14 -11.43
N SER A 95 -11.84 3.05 -11.05
CA SER A 95 -12.37 4.05 -11.98
C SER A 95 -11.23 4.97 -12.46
N ARG A 96 -11.22 5.28 -13.77
CA ARG A 96 -10.19 6.17 -14.35
C ARG A 96 -10.16 7.53 -13.64
N HIS A 97 -11.32 8.11 -13.38
CA HIS A 97 -11.43 9.44 -12.79
C HIS A 97 -10.80 9.54 -11.39
N VAL A 98 -11.22 8.70 -10.44
CA VAL A 98 -10.67 8.74 -9.07
C VAL A 98 -9.24 8.20 -9.06
N GLY A 99 -8.93 7.17 -9.87
CA GLY A 99 -7.57 6.68 -10.06
C GLY A 99 -6.61 7.80 -10.47
N SER A 100 -6.97 8.63 -11.44
CA SER A 100 -6.19 9.80 -11.86
C SER A 100 -6.03 10.84 -10.76
N GLN A 101 -7.07 11.10 -9.96
CA GLN A 101 -6.96 12.00 -8.80
C GLN A 101 -5.97 11.48 -7.75
N VAL A 102 -5.93 10.17 -7.52
CA VAL A 102 -4.93 9.53 -6.65
C VAL A 102 -3.51 9.74 -7.21
N VAL A 103 -3.31 9.64 -8.53
CA VAL A 103 -2.02 9.93 -9.19
C VAL A 103 -1.58 11.38 -8.96
N TYR A 104 -2.47 12.35 -9.21
CA TYR A 104 -2.16 13.77 -8.99
C TYR A 104 -1.79 14.03 -7.52
N ARG A 105 -2.56 13.45 -6.59
CA ARG A 105 -2.25 13.59 -5.16
C ARG A 105 -0.92 12.97 -4.78
N PHE A 106 -0.57 11.82 -5.36
CA PHE A 106 0.71 11.18 -5.09
C PHE A 106 1.87 12.08 -5.53
N LYS A 107 1.75 12.70 -6.72
CA LYS A 107 2.74 13.68 -7.19
C LYS A 107 2.92 14.84 -6.20
N GLU A 108 1.83 15.43 -5.73
CA GLU A 108 1.88 16.59 -4.85
C GLU A 108 2.44 16.26 -3.47
N THR A 109 2.03 15.13 -2.89
CA THR A 109 2.26 14.84 -1.47
C THR A 109 3.42 13.88 -1.22
N ALA A 110 3.63 12.92 -2.12
CA ALA A 110 4.65 11.88 -1.96
C ALA A 110 5.89 12.12 -2.84
N LEU A 111 5.72 12.64 -4.06
CA LEU A 111 6.85 12.86 -4.97
C LEU A 111 7.62 14.13 -4.63
N ALA A 112 6.94 15.24 -4.32
CA ALA A 112 7.58 16.52 -4.06
C ALA A 112 8.66 16.47 -2.95
N PRO A 113 8.47 15.77 -1.81
CA PRO A 113 9.52 15.65 -0.79
C PRO A 113 10.74 14.83 -1.23
N LEU A 114 10.61 13.99 -2.26
CA LEU A 114 11.65 13.08 -2.77
C LEU A 114 12.49 13.71 -3.89
N GLN A 115 12.05 14.82 -4.49
CA GLN A 115 12.79 15.51 -5.56
C GLN A 115 14.15 16.06 -5.10
N ASN A 116 14.29 16.32 -3.80
CA ASN A 116 15.53 16.82 -3.19
C ASN A 116 16.32 15.70 -2.47
N ALA A 117 16.14 14.44 -2.87
CA ALA A 117 16.90 13.34 -2.29
C ALA A 117 18.35 13.37 -2.78
N GLU A 118 19.28 13.18 -1.85
CA GLU A 118 20.72 13.24 -2.09
C GLU A 118 21.32 11.83 -2.26
N PRO A 119 22.52 11.70 -2.85
CA PRO A 119 23.24 10.43 -2.90
C PRO A 119 23.42 9.82 -1.51
N GLY A 120 22.99 8.56 -1.35
CA GLY A 120 23.04 7.84 -0.08
C GLY A 120 21.75 7.89 0.74
N ASP A 121 20.77 8.71 0.33
CA ASP A 121 19.41 8.63 0.83
C ASP A 121 18.73 7.32 0.40
N ARG A 122 17.71 6.92 1.15
CA ARG A 122 16.96 5.67 0.93
C ARG A 122 15.49 5.87 1.19
N LEU A 123 14.66 5.02 0.58
CA LEU A 123 13.22 4.99 0.78
C LEU A 123 12.77 3.68 1.43
N HIS A 124 11.89 3.78 2.42
CA HIS A 124 11.24 2.65 3.07
C HIS A 124 9.73 2.78 2.86
N LEU A 125 9.13 1.73 2.30
CA LEU A 125 7.69 1.72 2.00
C LEU A 125 6.95 1.09 3.19
N VAL A 126 6.03 1.82 3.80
CA VAL A 126 5.15 1.32 4.86
C VAL A 126 3.70 1.49 4.40
N THR A 127 3.12 0.39 3.95
CA THR A 127 1.79 0.36 3.35
C THR A 127 0.81 -0.40 4.21
N HIS A 128 -0.46 0.00 4.15
CA HIS A 128 -1.52 -0.61 4.92
C HIS A 128 -2.75 -0.85 4.07
N SER A 129 -3.36 -2.04 4.17
CA SER A 129 -4.61 -2.36 3.47
C SER A 129 -4.51 -2.11 1.95
N MET A 130 -5.56 -1.55 1.33
CA MET A 130 -5.57 -1.10 -0.07
C MET A 130 -4.44 -0.14 -0.45
N GLY A 131 -3.77 0.49 0.53
CA GLY A 131 -2.63 1.35 0.29
C GLY A 131 -1.47 0.59 -0.33
N THR A 132 -1.33 -0.70 0.00
CA THR A 132 -0.37 -1.59 -0.67
C THR A 132 -0.74 -1.77 -2.14
N VAL A 133 -2.00 -2.10 -2.42
CA VAL A 133 -2.51 -2.36 -3.77
C VAL A 133 -2.32 -1.12 -4.64
N ILE A 134 -2.66 0.06 -4.12
CA ILE A 134 -2.54 1.33 -4.84
C ILE A 134 -1.10 1.65 -5.14
N LEU A 135 -0.21 1.54 -4.14
CA LEU A 135 1.20 1.84 -4.37
C LEU A 135 1.80 0.89 -5.42
N PHE A 136 1.50 -0.41 -5.31
CA PHE A 136 2.00 -1.40 -6.26
C PHE A 136 1.42 -1.19 -7.66
N ASP A 137 0.14 -0.84 -7.78
CA ASP A 137 -0.49 -0.53 -9.06
C ASP A 137 0.15 0.70 -9.72
N LEU A 138 0.39 1.79 -8.99
CA LEU A 138 1.11 2.97 -9.49
C LEU A 138 2.52 2.60 -9.99
N LEU A 139 3.24 1.79 -9.21
CA LEU A 139 4.62 1.43 -9.52
C LEU A 139 4.73 0.42 -10.66
N PHE A 140 3.81 -0.53 -10.78
CA PHE A 140 4.04 -1.73 -11.59
C PHE A 140 2.97 -2.03 -12.63
N ALA A 141 1.73 -1.55 -12.48
CA ALA A 141 0.65 -1.94 -13.39
C ALA A 141 0.78 -1.30 -14.78
N GLY A 142 0.62 -2.09 -15.84
CA GLY A 142 0.64 -1.62 -17.22
C GLY A 142 -0.56 -0.74 -17.61
N ARG A 143 -1.66 -0.72 -16.83
CA ARG A 143 -2.84 0.11 -17.14
C ARG A 143 -2.54 1.59 -17.28
N TRP A 144 -1.48 2.06 -16.62
CA TRP A 144 -1.03 3.45 -16.67
C TRP A 144 -0.29 3.80 -17.97
N GLU A 145 0.02 2.81 -18.80
CA GLU A 145 0.69 3.01 -20.08
C GLU A 145 -0.33 3.20 -21.23
N ASP A 146 -1.63 2.99 -20.96
CA ASP A 146 -2.73 3.11 -21.92
C ASP A 146 -2.82 4.52 -22.52
N PRO A 147 -2.58 4.71 -23.83
CA PRO A 147 -2.65 6.02 -24.48
C PRO A 147 -4.02 6.70 -24.40
N ARG A 148 -5.10 5.94 -24.13
CA ARG A 148 -6.44 6.50 -23.94
C ARG A 148 -6.52 7.41 -22.71
N LEU A 149 -5.60 7.29 -21.75
CA LEU A 149 -5.52 8.19 -20.60
C LEU A 149 -5.20 9.64 -21.02
N ASP A 150 -4.57 9.86 -22.16
CA ASP A 150 -4.26 11.22 -22.64
C ASP A 150 -5.45 11.89 -23.35
N GLN A 151 -6.53 11.14 -23.61
CA GLN A 151 -7.70 11.62 -24.37
C GLN A 151 -8.82 12.19 -23.49
N ASP A 152 -8.83 11.89 -22.18
CA ASP A 152 -9.82 12.38 -21.22
C ASP A 152 -9.21 13.52 -20.40
N SER A 153 -9.94 14.64 -20.30
CA SER A 153 -9.50 15.83 -19.56
C SER A 153 -9.26 15.55 -18.07
N SER A 154 -9.97 14.56 -17.50
CA SER A 154 -9.82 14.18 -16.10
C SER A 154 -8.61 13.28 -15.81
N SER A 155 -7.95 12.77 -16.85
CA SER A 155 -6.72 11.95 -16.75
C SER A 155 -5.54 12.54 -17.52
N GLN A 156 -5.62 13.80 -17.94
CA GLN A 156 -4.58 14.46 -18.71
C GLN A 156 -3.22 14.44 -17.98
N ASN A 157 -2.15 14.08 -18.68
CA ASN A 157 -0.78 13.95 -18.15
C ASN A 157 -0.57 12.84 -17.12
N VAL A 158 -1.58 12.00 -16.81
CA VAL A 158 -1.43 10.92 -15.82
C VAL A 158 -0.28 9.98 -16.16
N ARG A 159 -0.15 9.59 -17.44
CA ARG A 159 0.94 8.73 -17.91
C ARG A 159 2.31 9.34 -17.62
N GLN A 160 2.48 10.62 -17.93
CA GLN A 160 3.73 11.35 -17.66
C GLN A 160 4.02 11.43 -16.15
N ILE A 161 2.99 11.60 -15.31
CA ILE A 161 3.16 11.64 -13.86
C ILE A 161 3.53 10.27 -13.32
N ILE A 162 2.94 9.19 -13.84
CA ILE A 162 3.31 7.83 -13.47
C ILE A 162 4.77 7.56 -13.84
N ASP A 163 5.21 7.95 -15.05
CA ASP A 163 6.62 7.83 -15.45
C ASP A 163 7.54 8.58 -14.47
N GLN A 164 7.17 9.81 -14.06
CA GLN A 164 7.92 10.58 -13.06
C GLN A 164 7.98 9.86 -11.69
N ILE A 165 6.85 9.30 -11.23
CA ILE A 165 6.78 8.55 -9.98
C ILE A 165 7.73 7.35 -10.04
N ARG A 166 7.65 6.56 -11.13
CA ARG A 166 8.47 5.37 -11.34
C ARG A 166 9.95 5.70 -11.46
N ASP A 167 10.30 6.81 -12.09
CA ASP A 167 11.68 7.27 -12.24
C ASP A 167 12.31 7.73 -10.91
N VAL A 168 11.57 8.50 -10.09
CA VAL A 168 12.07 8.92 -8.78
C VAL A 168 12.22 7.74 -7.82
N LEU A 169 11.32 6.75 -7.91
CA LEU A 169 11.30 5.57 -7.05
C LEU A 169 12.18 4.45 -7.62
N PHE A 170 13.48 4.75 -7.66
CA PHE A 170 14.53 3.88 -8.16
C PHE A 170 14.41 3.50 -9.65
N GLY A 171 13.87 4.41 -10.47
CA GLY A 171 14.10 4.32 -11.90
C GLY A 171 13.26 3.25 -12.58
N THR A 172 12.23 2.72 -11.91
CA THR A 172 11.34 1.67 -12.46
C THR A 172 10.60 2.04 -13.74
N GLY A 173 10.75 3.27 -14.21
CA GLY A 173 10.20 3.77 -15.47
C GLY A 173 11.25 3.83 -16.58
N ARG A 174 11.48 5.03 -17.10
CA ARG A 174 12.34 5.27 -18.26
C ARG A 174 13.83 5.24 -17.94
N HIS A 175 14.19 5.34 -16.66
CA HIS A 175 15.59 5.38 -16.20
C HIS A 175 15.94 4.27 -15.19
N PRO A 176 15.94 2.97 -15.58
CA PRO A 176 16.24 1.84 -14.69
C PRO A 176 17.51 2.00 -13.86
N GLY A 177 17.39 1.80 -12.55
CA GLY A 177 18.51 1.84 -11.60
C GLY A 177 18.96 3.24 -11.17
N MET A 178 18.28 4.29 -11.63
CA MET A 178 18.48 5.68 -11.19
C MET A 178 17.41 6.10 -10.18
N GLY A 179 17.60 7.20 -9.44
CA GLY A 179 16.61 7.68 -8.46
C GLY A 179 16.81 7.14 -7.04
N LEU A 180 15.83 7.33 -6.17
CA LEU A 180 15.92 7.01 -4.74
C LEU A 180 15.70 5.51 -4.50
N PRO A 181 16.72 4.75 -4.05
CA PRO A 181 16.59 3.32 -3.85
C PRO A 181 15.61 2.96 -2.73
N ILE A 182 14.72 2.00 -3.04
CA ILE A 182 13.88 1.35 -2.03
C ILE A 182 14.74 0.39 -1.22
N ALA A 183 14.86 0.64 0.07
CA ALA A 183 15.68 -0.13 1.00
C ALA A 183 14.89 -1.17 1.80
N SER A 184 13.57 -1.00 1.96
CA SER A 184 12.68 -2.04 2.51
C SER A 184 11.21 -1.82 2.13
N ILE A 185 10.43 -2.90 2.18
CA ILE A 185 8.98 -2.91 1.95
C ILE A 185 8.27 -3.50 3.17
N HIS A 186 7.22 -2.83 3.62
CA HIS A 186 6.39 -3.25 4.74
C HIS A 186 4.92 -3.17 4.34
N THR A 187 4.22 -4.29 4.43
CA THR A 187 2.80 -4.41 4.10
C THR A 187 2.05 -4.80 5.37
N MET A 188 1.00 -4.06 5.74
CA MET A 188 0.23 -4.28 6.97
C MET A 188 -1.23 -4.53 6.61
N GLY A 189 -1.79 -5.67 7.01
CA GLY A 189 -3.19 -5.97 6.73
C GLY A 189 -3.53 -5.97 5.24
N SER A 190 -2.59 -6.36 4.39
CA SER A 190 -2.67 -6.09 2.96
C SER A 190 -3.49 -7.15 2.21
N PRO A 191 -4.46 -6.76 1.37
CA PRO A 191 -5.18 -7.67 0.49
C PRO A 191 -4.42 -7.98 -0.80
N ILE A 192 -3.14 -7.61 -0.94
CA ILE A 192 -2.39 -7.76 -2.20
C ILE A 192 -2.38 -9.20 -2.73
N ALA A 193 -2.41 -10.21 -1.86
CA ALA A 193 -2.56 -11.62 -2.23
C ALA A 193 -3.83 -11.91 -3.06
N LEU A 194 -4.92 -11.20 -2.79
CA LEU A 194 -6.16 -11.33 -3.56
C LEU A 194 -6.05 -10.61 -4.90
N PHE A 195 -5.35 -9.47 -4.92
CA PHE A 195 -5.15 -8.69 -6.13
C PHE A 195 -4.24 -9.38 -7.15
N THR A 196 -3.37 -10.31 -6.73
CA THR A 196 -2.61 -11.14 -7.68
C THR A 196 -3.50 -12.05 -8.51
N LEU A 197 -4.75 -12.33 -8.09
CA LEU A 197 -5.72 -13.03 -8.94
C LEU A 197 -6.02 -12.28 -10.23
N LEU A 198 -5.91 -10.94 -10.23
CA LEU A 198 -6.02 -10.16 -11.45
C LEU A 198 -4.89 -10.48 -12.44
N SER A 199 -3.75 -11.00 -11.98
CA SER A 199 -2.59 -11.33 -12.83
C SER A 199 -2.58 -12.79 -13.33
N VAL A 200 -3.44 -13.67 -12.79
CA VAL A 200 -3.40 -15.13 -13.08
C VAL A 200 -3.83 -15.48 -14.52
N THR A 201 -4.58 -14.62 -15.21
CA THR A 201 -5.08 -14.91 -16.57
C THR A 201 -4.16 -14.44 -17.71
N GLY A 202 -2.93 -14.03 -17.43
CA GLY A 202 -1.87 -13.79 -18.42
C GLY A 202 -2.00 -12.55 -19.33
N GLU A 203 -3.18 -11.94 -19.40
CA GLU A 203 -3.47 -10.77 -20.27
C GLU A 203 -3.93 -9.52 -19.52
N SER A 204 -3.81 -9.47 -18.19
CA SER A 204 -4.34 -8.31 -17.47
C SER A 204 -3.36 -7.13 -17.48
N SER A 205 -3.88 -5.95 -17.81
CA SER A 205 -3.18 -4.67 -17.64
C SER A 205 -2.84 -4.34 -16.17
N HIS A 206 -3.21 -5.23 -15.24
CA HIS A 206 -2.87 -5.18 -13.82
C HIS A 206 -1.82 -6.23 -13.44
N ASP A 207 -1.13 -6.86 -14.40
CA ASP A 207 0.05 -7.67 -14.08
C ASP A 207 1.15 -6.78 -13.49
N LEU A 208 1.44 -7.03 -12.21
CA LEU A 208 2.45 -6.30 -11.44
C LEU A 208 3.81 -7.00 -11.51
N THR A 209 3.87 -8.24 -12.00
CA THR A 209 5.00 -9.15 -11.75
C THR A 209 6.25 -8.78 -12.56
N GLY A 210 6.10 -8.34 -13.82
CA GLY A 210 7.22 -7.95 -14.68
C GLY A 210 8.05 -6.80 -14.10
N ASN A 211 7.43 -5.63 -13.96
CA ASN A 211 8.09 -4.42 -13.45
C ASN A 211 8.60 -4.60 -12.00
N LEU A 212 7.91 -5.40 -11.18
CA LEU A 212 8.39 -5.74 -9.83
C LEU A 212 9.67 -6.59 -9.88
N ARG A 213 9.78 -7.58 -10.78
CA ARG A 213 10.99 -8.39 -10.94
C ARG A 213 12.19 -7.54 -11.35
N ASP A 214 12.00 -6.63 -12.29
CA ASP A 214 13.05 -5.73 -12.78
C ASP A 214 13.53 -4.78 -11.68
N LEU A 215 12.61 -4.18 -10.92
CA LEU A 215 12.95 -3.36 -9.76
C LEU A 215 13.78 -4.15 -8.75
N LEU A 216 13.31 -5.35 -8.36
CA LEU A 216 13.99 -6.16 -7.36
C LEU A 216 15.39 -6.58 -7.82
N GLN A 217 15.54 -6.95 -9.09
CA GLN A 217 16.85 -7.30 -9.65
C GLN A 217 17.81 -6.10 -9.63
N ASN A 218 17.35 -4.91 -10.00
CA ASN A 218 18.17 -3.70 -9.99
C ASN A 218 18.59 -3.33 -8.57
N LEU A 219 17.65 -3.36 -7.62
CA LEU A 219 17.95 -3.12 -6.20
C LEU A 219 18.94 -4.16 -5.65
N TYR A 220 18.79 -5.43 -6.01
CA TYR A 220 19.69 -6.49 -5.58
C TYR A 220 21.14 -6.23 -6.01
N ARG A 221 21.33 -5.83 -7.28
CA ARG A 221 22.66 -5.46 -7.82
C ARG A 221 23.23 -4.24 -7.11
N GLN A 222 22.45 -3.16 -7.00
CA GLN A 222 22.90 -1.91 -6.38
C GLN A 222 23.24 -2.09 -4.89
N ARG A 223 22.54 -2.97 -4.18
CA ARG A 223 22.76 -3.28 -2.76
C ARG A 223 23.91 -4.27 -2.54
N GLY A 224 24.72 -4.55 -3.55
CA GLY A 224 25.86 -5.46 -3.45
C GLY A 224 25.44 -6.91 -3.25
N LEU A 225 24.45 -7.37 -4.04
CA LEU A 225 23.90 -8.72 -4.00
C LEU A 225 23.24 -9.06 -2.65
N ARG A 226 22.57 -8.07 -2.05
CA ARG A 226 21.77 -8.25 -0.83
C ARG A 226 20.28 -8.17 -1.15
N SER A 227 19.53 -9.18 -0.73
CA SER A 227 18.08 -9.25 -0.94
C SER A 227 17.34 -8.13 -0.21
N LEU A 228 16.33 -7.54 -0.86
CA LEU A 228 15.48 -6.49 -0.29
C LEU A 228 14.66 -7.05 0.88
N PRO A 229 14.71 -6.46 2.08
CA PRO A 229 13.82 -6.85 3.17
C PRO A 229 12.37 -6.51 2.82
N TRP A 230 11.49 -7.51 2.81
CA TRP A 230 10.04 -7.32 2.77
C TRP A 230 9.42 -7.98 4.00
N ARG A 231 8.66 -7.23 4.80
CA ARG A 231 7.88 -7.75 5.93
C ARG A 231 6.39 -7.60 5.67
N ASN A 232 5.67 -8.71 5.65
CA ASN A 232 4.23 -8.74 5.51
C ASN A 232 3.59 -9.03 6.87
N PHE A 233 2.91 -8.06 7.45
CA PHE A 233 2.31 -8.13 8.78
C PHE A 233 0.86 -8.56 8.69
N ILE A 234 0.52 -9.59 9.48
CA ILE A 234 -0.78 -10.25 9.47
C ILE A 234 -1.29 -10.35 10.90
N HIS A 235 -2.49 -9.84 11.13
CA HIS A 235 -3.21 -10.05 12.37
C HIS A 235 -4.19 -11.22 12.18
N PRO A 236 -4.24 -12.24 13.08
CA PRO A 236 -5.13 -13.40 12.91
C PRO A 236 -6.61 -13.05 12.75
N GLY A 237 -7.05 -11.96 13.39
CA GLY A 237 -8.42 -11.43 13.28
C GLY A 237 -8.68 -10.47 12.11
N ASP A 238 -7.68 -10.17 11.28
CA ASP A 238 -7.86 -9.31 10.11
C ASP A 238 -8.25 -10.15 8.89
N PRO A 239 -9.52 -10.06 8.40
CA PRO A 239 -10.06 -10.98 7.40
C PRO A 239 -9.49 -10.77 5.99
N ILE A 240 -8.75 -9.68 5.76
CA ILE A 240 -8.18 -9.36 4.44
C ILE A 240 -6.65 -9.42 4.41
N ALA A 241 -6.01 -9.80 5.53
CA ALA A 241 -4.57 -9.99 5.62
C ALA A 241 -4.21 -11.44 5.30
N TYR A 242 -3.41 -11.65 4.26
CA TYR A 242 -3.01 -12.99 3.82
C TYR A 242 -1.50 -13.19 3.89
N PRO A 243 -1.01 -14.41 4.19
CA PRO A 243 0.37 -14.81 3.98
C PRO A 243 0.79 -14.61 2.53
N LEU A 244 1.97 -14.03 2.32
CA LEU A 244 2.54 -13.81 0.99
C LEU A 244 3.73 -14.72 0.72
N GLN A 245 4.44 -15.19 1.75
CA GLN A 245 5.68 -15.94 1.60
C GLN A 245 5.49 -17.20 0.75
N GLY A 246 4.35 -17.89 0.91
CA GLY A 246 4.00 -19.07 0.11
C GLY A 246 3.65 -18.77 -1.35
N LEU A 247 3.27 -17.53 -1.68
CA LEU A 247 2.90 -17.11 -3.04
C LEU A 247 4.09 -16.61 -3.86
N MET A 248 5.20 -16.26 -3.20
CA MET A 248 6.36 -15.66 -3.86
C MET A 248 7.00 -16.50 -4.97
N PRO A 249 7.14 -17.83 -4.85
CA PRO A 249 7.68 -18.64 -5.94
C PRO A 249 6.85 -18.51 -7.22
N ASP A 250 5.52 -18.49 -7.12
CA ASP A 250 4.63 -18.39 -8.27
C ASP A 250 4.62 -16.96 -8.85
N LEU A 251 4.61 -15.94 -7.98
CA LEU A 251 4.58 -14.54 -8.39
C LEU A 251 5.90 -14.06 -8.99
N LEU A 252 7.03 -14.48 -8.42
CA LEU A 252 8.36 -13.95 -8.76
C LEU A 252 9.29 -14.96 -9.43
N GLY A 253 9.00 -16.26 -9.39
CA GLY A 253 9.92 -17.29 -9.87
C GLY A 253 11.30 -17.14 -9.23
N ASN A 254 12.34 -17.08 -10.07
CA ASN A 254 13.73 -16.92 -9.63
C ASN A 254 14.03 -15.57 -8.94
N ALA A 255 13.17 -14.55 -9.12
CA ALA A 255 13.37 -13.25 -8.50
C ALA A 255 13.13 -13.25 -6.98
N GLN A 256 12.66 -14.36 -6.40
CA GLN A 256 12.62 -14.55 -4.94
C GLN A 256 13.99 -14.39 -4.27
N LEU A 257 15.11 -14.65 -4.97
CA LEU A 257 16.46 -14.44 -4.43
C LEU A 257 16.75 -12.95 -4.17
N TYR A 258 16.09 -12.05 -4.90
CA TYR A 258 16.29 -10.61 -4.79
C TYR A 258 15.54 -9.99 -3.62
N VAL A 259 14.66 -10.74 -2.95
CA VAL A 259 13.80 -10.25 -1.88
C VAL A 259 13.71 -11.26 -0.74
N ARG A 260 14.01 -10.81 0.47
CA ARG A 260 13.80 -11.59 1.69
C ARG A 260 12.44 -11.23 2.27
N MET A 261 11.40 -11.89 1.75
CA MET A 261 10.04 -11.79 2.29
C MET A 261 9.88 -12.64 3.53
N LEU A 262 9.24 -12.09 4.57
CA LEU A 262 8.80 -12.81 5.76
C LEU A 262 7.37 -12.39 6.10
N ASP A 263 6.51 -13.38 6.33
CA ASP A 263 5.22 -13.17 6.99
C ASP A 263 5.44 -13.04 8.51
N VAL A 264 4.82 -12.04 9.13
CA VAL A 264 4.97 -11.70 10.55
C VAL A 264 3.59 -11.61 11.19
N MET A 265 3.28 -12.59 12.04
CA MET A 265 2.05 -12.57 12.83
C MET A 265 2.15 -11.54 13.95
N THR A 266 1.22 -10.58 14.00
CA THR A 266 1.26 -9.49 14.98
C THR A 266 0.67 -9.85 16.34
N GLU A 267 -0.12 -10.91 16.40
CA GLU A 267 -0.62 -11.53 17.62
C GLU A 267 -0.53 -13.06 17.56
N ASN A 268 -0.21 -13.69 18.69
CA ASN A 268 -0.14 -15.15 18.85
C ASN A 268 -1.33 -15.73 19.61
N ARG A 269 -2.46 -15.00 19.69
CA ARG A 269 -3.65 -15.51 20.35
C ARG A 269 -4.37 -16.47 19.41
N ASN A 270 -4.53 -17.72 19.82
CA ASN A 270 -5.49 -18.62 19.19
C ASN A 270 -6.86 -17.94 19.24
N PRO A 271 -7.51 -17.67 18.09
CA PRO A 271 -8.88 -17.17 18.13
C PRO A 271 -9.73 -18.23 18.86
N PRO A 272 -10.68 -17.83 19.72
CA PRO A 272 -11.57 -18.79 20.34
C PRO A 272 -12.25 -19.62 19.24
N LEU A 273 -12.15 -20.94 19.34
CA LEU A 273 -12.63 -21.96 18.40
C LEU A 273 -14.14 -21.89 18.07
N SER A 274 -14.87 -20.91 18.60
CA SER A 274 -16.33 -20.83 18.60
C SER A 274 -16.90 -19.55 17.96
N LEU A 275 -16.29 -19.02 16.89
CA LEU A 275 -16.78 -17.79 16.24
C LEU A 275 -17.07 -18.02 14.76
N GLY A 276 -18.23 -18.60 14.45
CA GLY A 276 -18.88 -18.39 13.16
C GLY A 276 -19.26 -16.91 12.98
N LEU A 277 -19.25 -16.38 11.75
CA LEU A 277 -19.69 -15.06 11.22
C LEU A 277 -19.36 -13.74 11.98
N VAL A 278 -19.08 -13.78 13.28
CA VAL A 278 -18.70 -12.66 14.17
C VAL A 278 -17.29 -12.08 13.90
N PRO A 279 -16.31 -12.78 13.32
CA PRO A 279 -14.97 -12.20 13.05
C PRO A 279 -14.99 -10.95 12.16
N LEU A 280 -16.00 -10.78 11.29
CA LEU A 280 -16.09 -9.58 10.43
C LEU A 280 -16.42 -8.30 11.21
N LEU A 281 -17.07 -8.37 12.38
CA LEU A 281 -17.37 -7.19 13.20
C LEU A 281 -16.15 -6.70 13.97
N TRP A 282 -15.22 -7.60 14.32
CA TRP A 282 -13.97 -7.31 15.02
C TRP A 282 -12.79 -7.08 14.06
N GLY A 283 -12.98 -7.41 12.77
CA GLY A 283 -12.00 -7.20 11.72
C GLY A 283 -11.53 -5.75 11.63
N GLY A 284 -12.39 -4.76 11.95
CA GLY A 284 -12.00 -3.35 11.96
C GLY A 284 -10.92 -2.99 12.98
N ASP A 285 -11.01 -3.49 14.22
CA ASP A 285 -10.02 -3.23 15.27
C ASP A 285 -8.71 -3.99 15.01
N ALA A 286 -8.83 -5.25 14.59
CA ALA A 286 -7.69 -6.05 14.16
C ALA A 286 -6.94 -5.40 12.99
N HIS A 287 -7.68 -4.94 11.98
CA HIS A 287 -7.14 -4.30 10.79
C HIS A 287 -6.47 -2.96 11.10
N GLY A 288 -6.98 -2.17 12.06
CA GLY A 288 -6.33 -0.93 12.48
C GLY A 288 -5.15 -1.12 13.44
N SER A 289 -4.99 -2.29 14.06
CA SER A 289 -4.07 -2.52 15.18
C SER A 289 -2.58 -2.36 14.82
N TYR A 290 -2.20 -2.61 13.57
CA TYR A 290 -0.79 -2.59 13.12
C TYR A 290 -0.09 -1.27 13.45
N TRP A 291 -0.79 -0.15 13.31
CA TRP A 291 -0.26 1.20 13.57
C TRP A 291 0.21 1.43 15.00
N LYS A 292 -0.30 0.65 15.95
CA LYS A 292 0.00 0.76 17.39
C LYS A 292 0.86 -0.40 17.90
N SER A 293 1.24 -1.34 17.02
CA SER A 293 1.96 -2.55 17.42
C SER A 293 3.45 -2.29 17.61
N ARG A 294 3.95 -2.58 18.82
CA ARG A 294 5.39 -2.52 19.13
C ARG A 294 6.18 -3.53 18.30
N LEU A 295 5.60 -4.70 18.02
CA LEU A 295 6.24 -5.72 17.19
C LEU A 295 6.42 -5.21 15.77
N VAL A 296 5.38 -4.60 15.18
CA VAL A 296 5.46 -3.99 13.83
C VAL A 296 6.56 -2.94 13.79
N ALA A 297 6.55 -1.99 14.74
CA ALA A 297 7.54 -0.92 14.81
C ALA A 297 8.98 -1.46 14.92
N LYS A 298 9.19 -2.45 15.80
CA LYS A 298 10.48 -3.11 16.01
C LYS A 298 10.97 -3.82 14.76
N THR A 299 10.12 -4.64 14.13
CA THR A 299 10.47 -5.40 12.93
C THR A 299 10.75 -4.50 11.73
N ILE A 300 10.05 -3.37 11.60
CA ILE A 300 10.38 -2.35 10.60
C ILE A 300 11.77 -1.76 10.89
N GLY A 301 12.00 -1.30 12.13
CA GLY A 301 13.31 -0.74 12.52
C GLY A 301 14.48 -1.70 12.30
N GLU A 302 14.33 -2.98 12.61
CA GLU A 302 15.35 -4.01 12.35
C GLU A 302 15.63 -4.21 10.86
N ALA A 303 14.61 -4.09 10.00
CA ALA A 303 14.77 -4.22 8.55
C ALA A 303 15.38 -2.97 7.88
N MET A 304 15.38 -1.83 8.58
CA MET A 304 15.95 -0.56 8.11
C MET A 304 17.46 -0.43 8.39
N ARG A 305 18.02 -1.21 9.31
CA ARG A 305 19.46 -1.25 9.62
C ARG A 305 20.27 -1.84 8.47
#